data_AF-A0A9D7VUB4-F1
#
_entry.id   AF-A0A9D7VUB4-F1
#
_cell.length_a   1.000
_cell.length_b   1.000
_cell.length_c   1.000
_cell.angle_alpha   90.00
_cell.angle_beta   90.00
_cell.angle_gamma   90.00
#
_symmetry.space_group_name_H-M   'P 1'
#
loop_
_entity.id
_entity.type
_entity.pdbx_description
1 polymer ?
#
loop_
_entity_poly.entity_id
_entity_poly.type
_entity_poly.pdbx_seq_one_letter_code
_entity_poly.pdbx_strand_id
1 'polypeptide(L)'
;MNETVNPQGNPQGKGLVMVLQQMAAAAPAEIRPKSADEALLDYWCSSLVLSAAFKFRVAPDNTYYLYRAEGEWQLSLISPEEWGARLPGDFVAECKLSQDMTWKLRFDSDLSQLVRDALVMFLEGFQEQAARSQSFDELLPDYVESLPYQQRVLASALKRSLKHSLRLAGDNGIGLLAAVVERRLSIS
;
A
#
# COMPACT_ATOMS: atom_id res chain seq x y z
N MET A 1 38.59 8.62 -28.31
CA MET A 1 37.33 7.96 -28.70
C MET A 1 36.35 8.16 -27.55
N ASN A 2 35.46 9.15 -27.68
CA ASN A 2 34.35 9.37 -26.75
C ASN A 2 33.06 9.02 -27.51
N GLU A 3 32.45 7.90 -27.18
CA GLU A 3 31.09 7.58 -27.63
C GLU A 3 30.11 8.53 -26.95
N THR A 4 29.50 9.38 -27.75
CA THR A 4 28.38 10.23 -27.34
C THR A 4 27.11 9.38 -27.41
N VAL A 5 26.61 8.97 -26.26
CA VAL A 5 25.28 8.36 -26.14
C VAL A 5 24.26 9.39 -26.63
N ASN A 6 23.57 9.07 -27.72
CA ASN A 6 22.50 9.89 -28.29
C ASN A 6 21.16 9.52 -27.63
N PRO A 7 20.56 10.38 -26.78
CA PRO A 7 19.29 10.09 -26.14
C PRO A 7 18.15 10.54 -27.06
N GLN A 8 17.90 9.83 -28.16
CA GLN A 8 16.66 10.04 -28.92
C GLN A 8 15.51 9.23 -28.30
N GLY A 9 15.10 9.64 -27.09
CA GLY A 9 13.80 9.30 -26.52
C GLY A 9 12.76 10.33 -26.92
N ASN A 10 11.75 9.91 -27.70
CA ASN A 10 10.50 10.59 -28.08
C ASN A 10 10.39 12.14 -27.81
N PRO A 11 10.54 12.99 -28.84
CA PRO A 11 10.66 14.45 -28.72
C PRO A 11 9.38 15.22 -28.30
N GLN A 12 8.25 14.55 -28.06
CA GLN A 12 6.98 15.23 -27.73
C GLN A 12 6.60 15.24 -26.24
N GLY A 13 7.45 14.75 -25.33
CA GLY A 13 7.18 14.81 -23.88
C GLY A 13 5.94 14.01 -23.41
N LYS A 14 5.24 13.30 -24.30
CA LYS A 14 4.02 12.53 -24.00
C LYS A 14 4.22 11.51 -22.88
N GLY A 15 5.39 10.88 -22.82
CA GLY A 15 5.74 9.96 -21.73
C GLY A 15 5.86 10.66 -20.37
N LEU A 16 6.53 11.81 -20.32
CA LEU A 16 6.67 12.61 -19.10
C LEU A 16 5.34 13.19 -18.63
N VAL A 17 4.49 13.65 -19.55
CA VAL A 17 3.15 14.16 -19.23
C VAL A 17 2.28 13.07 -18.59
N MET A 18 2.33 11.82 -19.09
CA MET A 18 1.58 10.72 -18.49
C MET A 18 2.08 10.38 -17.09
N VAL A 19 3.40 10.37 -16.86
CA VAL A 19 3.98 10.13 -15.52
C VAL A 19 3.58 11.23 -14.55
N LEU A 20 3.67 12.51 -14.95
CA LEU A 20 3.27 13.63 -14.11
C LEU A 20 1.77 13.62 -13.80
N GLN A 21 0.93 13.26 -14.76
CA GLN A 21 -0.51 13.08 -14.55
C GLN A 21 -0.80 11.93 -13.58
N GLN A 22 -0.06 10.82 -13.67
CA GLN A 22 -0.21 9.70 -12.73
C GLN A 22 0.25 10.06 -11.32
N MET A 23 1.36 10.80 -11.18
CA MET A 23 1.81 11.31 -9.89
C MET A 23 0.82 12.33 -9.30
N ALA A 24 0.25 13.20 -10.14
CA ALA A 24 -0.77 14.17 -9.72
C ALA A 24 -2.06 13.47 -9.29
N ALA A 25 -2.51 12.46 -10.05
CA ALA A 25 -3.70 11.67 -9.71
C ALA A 25 -3.53 10.84 -8.44
N ALA A 26 -2.29 10.46 -8.11
CA ALA A 26 -1.96 9.77 -6.86
C ALA A 26 -1.52 10.73 -5.75
N ALA A 27 -1.65 12.05 -5.92
CA ALA A 27 -1.32 12.99 -4.85
C ALA A 27 -2.37 12.87 -3.73
N PRO A 28 -1.96 12.60 -2.48
CA PRO A 28 -2.89 12.57 -1.36
C PRO A 28 -3.66 13.89 -1.21
N ALA A 29 -4.98 13.79 -1.16
CA ALA A 29 -5.91 14.87 -0.83
C ALA A 29 -6.51 14.65 0.56
N GLU A 30 -7.15 15.67 1.13
CA GLU A 30 -7.89 15.59 2.41
C GLU A 30 -7.11 14.96 3.58
N ILE A 31 -5.80 15.18 3.63
CA ILE A 31 -4.96 14.61 4.69
C ILE A 31 -5.32 15.27 6.03
N ARG A 32 -5.82 14.46 6.96
CA ARG A 32 -6.15 14.87 8.33
C ARG A 32 -5.04 14.46 9.33
N PRO A 33 -4.98 15.05 10.53
CA PRO A 33 -4.18 14.51 11.62
C PRO A 33 -4.62 13.07 11.96
N LYS A 34 -3.65 12.20 12.24
CA LYS A 34 -3.84 10.81 12.67
C LYS A 34 -3.00 10.55 13.91
N SER A 35 -3.54 9.77 14.83
CA SER A 35 -2.75 9.18 15.92
C SER A 35 -1.72 8.19 15.37
N ALA A 36 -0.70 7.86 16.18
CA ALA A 36 0.28 6.83 15.83
C ALA A 36 -0.38 5.49 15.51
N ASP A 37 -1.40 5.08 16.28
CA ASP A 37 -2.09 3.81 16.08
C ASP A 37 -2.94 3.80 14.79
N GLU A 38 -3.63 4.91 14.47
CA GLU A 38 -4.33 5.05 13.19
C GLU A 38 -3.36 5.01 12.00
N ALA A 39 -2.23 5.73 12.11
CA ALA A 39 -1.21 5.74 11.06
C ALA A 39 -0.56 4.37 10.89
N LEU A 40 -0.40 3.61 11.98
CA LEU A 40 0.11 2.24 11.96
C LEU A 40 -0.83 1.29 11.24
N LEU A 41 -2.12 1.35 11.56
CA LEU A 41 -3.13 0.54 10.89
C LEU A 41 -3.20 0.87 9.39
N ASP A 42 -3.14 2.16 9.04
CA ASP A 42 -3.13 2.59 7.64
C ASP A 42 -1.88 2.13 6.90
N TYR A 43 -0.73 2.18 7.58
CA TYR A 43 0.52 1.73 6.99
C TYR A 43 0.51 0.22 6.74
N TRP A 44 0.07 -0.57 7.72
CA TRP A 44 -0.02 -2.04 7.56
C TRP A 44 -1.03 -2.44 6.47
N CYS A 45 -2.25 -1.88 6.51
CA CYS A 45 -3.29 -2.12 5.50
C CYS A 45 -2.80 -1.80 4.09
N SER A 46 -2.18 -0.62 3.94
CA SER A 46 -1.65 -0.19 2.63
C SER A 46 -0.49 -1.06 2.18
N SER A 47 0.38 -1.51 3.09
CA SER A 47 1.49 -2.40 2.75
C SER A 47 0.99 -3.76 2.26
N LEU A 48 -0.05 -4.32 2.90
CA LEU A 48 -0.67 -5.57 2.45
C LEU A 48 -1.23 -5.43 1.03
N VAL A 49 -2.00 -4.37 0.75
CA VAL A 49 -2.56 -4.14 -0.60
C VAL A 49 -1.47 -3.88 -1.63
N LEU A 50 -0.42 -3.13 -1.28
CA LEU A 50 0.70 -2.85 -2.19
C LEU A 50 1.54 -4.09 -2.50
N SER A 51 1.55 -5.09 -1.61
CA SER A 51 2.17 -6.40 -1.86
C SER A 51 1.38 -7.26 -2.84
N ALA A 52 0.10 -6.95 -3.07
CA ALA A 52 -0.75 -7.72 -3.95
C ALA A 52 -0.44 -7.48 -5.43
N ALA A 53 -0.60 -8.54 -6.22
CA ALA A 53 -0.56 -8.44 -7.68
C ALA A 53 -1.84 -7.78 -8.21
N PHE A 54 -1.68 -6.72 -9.02
CA PHE A 54 -2.75 -6.12 -9.81
C PHE A 54 -2.18 -5.35 -11.01
N LYS A 55 -2.99 -5.25 -12.08
CA LYS A 55 -2.62 -4.63 -13.37
C LYS A 55 -3.60 -3.54 -13.83
N PHE A 56 -4.37 -2.98 -12.90
CA PHE A 56 -5.34 -1.91 -13.17
C PHE A 56 -5.02 -0.65 -12.36
N ARG A 57 -5.58 0.50 -12.77
CA ARG A 57 -5.49 1.74 -12.00
C ARG A 57 -6.47 1.70 -10.84
N VAL A 58 -5.96 2.05 -9.67
CA VAL A 58 -6.77 2.34 -8.50
C VAL A 58 -7.12 3.83 -8.46
N ALA A 59 -8.27 4.16 -7.91
CA ALA A 59 -8.70 5.54 -7.68
C ALA A 59 -9.33 5.65 -6.28
N PRO A 60 -9.21 6.81 -5.61
CA PRO A 60 -9.91 7.06 -4.36
C PRO A 60 -11.42 6.82 -4.46
N ASP A 61 -12.03 6.54 -3.31
CA ASP A 61 -13.46 6.29 -3.13
C ASP A 61 -14.03 5.05 -3.83
N ASN A 62 -13.18 4.29 -4.52
CA ASN A 62 -13.52 2.99 -5.08
C ASN A 62 -13.26 1.85 -4.09
N THR A 63 -14.04 0.79 -4.24
CA THR A 63 -13.90 -0.48 -3.51
C THR A 63 -13.26 -1.52 -4.41
N TYR A 64 -12.34 -2.27 -3.83
CA TYR A 64 -11.57 -3.35 -4.43
C TYR A 64 -11.65 -4.57 -3.53
N TYR A 65 -11.25 -5.73 -4.02
CA TYR A 65 -11.39 -7.00 -3.29
C TYR A 65 -10.05 -7.73 -3.28
N LEU A 66 -9.58 -8.07 -2.09
CA LEU A 66 -8.34 -8.81 -1.88
C LEU A 66 -8.64 -10.30 -1.78
N TYR A 67 -7.84 -11.08 -2.51
CA TYR A 67 -7.89 -12.53 -2.54
C TYR A 67 -6.52 -13.13 -2.23
N ARG A 68 -6.55 -14.37 -1.73
CA ARG A 68 -5.37 -15.23 -1.61
C ARG A 68 -5.49 -16.36 -2.62
N ALA A 69 -4.66 -16.32 -3.66
CA ALA A 69 -4.71 -17.25 -4.78
C ALA A 69 -3.31 -17.80 -5.04
N GLU A 70 -3.17 -19.13 -5.10
CA GLU A 70 -1.89 -19.81 -5.40
C GLU A 70 -0.72 -19.37 -4.49
N GLY A 71 -1.01 -19.03 -3.22
CA GLY A 71 0.01 -18.56 -2.29
C GLY A 71 0.46 -17.11 -2.51
N GLU A 72 -0.26 -16.34 -3.32
CA GLU A 72 0.00 -14.92 -3.60
C GLU A 72 -1.20 -14.04 -3.23
N TRP A 73 -0.94 -12.79 -2.85
CA TRP A 73 -1.98 -11.78 -2.66
C TRP A 73 -2.40 -11.21 -4.02
N GLN A 74 -3.70 -11.10 -4.28
CA GLN A 74 -4.22 -10.56 -5.53
C GLN A 74 -5.34 -9.54 -5.25
N LEU A 75 -5.23 -8.36 -5.84
CA LEU A 75 -6.27 -7.33 -5.76
C LEU A 75 -7.12 -7.39 -7.04
N SER A 76 -8.43 -7.34 -6.89
CA SER A 76 -9.40 -7.38 -7.99
C SER A 76 -10.41 -6.23 -7.90
N LEU A 77 -11.03 -5.92 -9.04
CA LEU A 77 -12.22 -5.08 -9.14
C LEU A 77 -13.52 -5.86 -8.93
N ILE A 78 -13.45 -7.19 -9.05
CA ILE A 78 -14.62 -8.08 -9.06
C ILE A 78 -14.83 -8.62 -7.64
N SER A 79 -16.05 -8.42 -7.13
CA SER A 79 -16.48 -8.90 -5.82
C SER A 79 -16.58 -10.43 -5.77
N PRO A 80 -16.54 -11.05 -4.58
CA PRO A 80 -16.67 -12.50 -4.48
C PRO A 80 -18.01 -12.99 -5.01
N GLU A 81 -19.08 -12.21 -4.86
CA GLU A 81 -20.41 -12.50 -5.38
C GLU A 81 -20.45 -12.50 -6.92
N GLU A 82 -19.78 -11.54 -7.56
CA GLU A 82 -19.69 -11.45 -9.02
C GLU A 82 -18.84 -12.56 -9.64
N TRP A 83 -17.80 -13.02 -8.94
CA TRP A 83 -17.02 -14.17 -9.38
C TRP A 83 -17.82 -15.47 -9.34
N GLY A 84 -18.64 -15.66 -8.30
CA GLY A 84 -19.35 -16.90 -8.04
C GLY A 84 -18.39 -18.10 -8.02
N ALA A 85 -18.67 -19.13 -8.82
CA ALA A 85 -17.84 -20.33 -8.89
C ALA A 85 -16.45 -20.15 -9.53
N ARG A 86 -16.13 -18.96 -10.05
CA ARG A 86 -14.85 -18.64 -10.73
C ARG A 86 -13.91 -17.80 -9.87
N LEU A 87 -14.12 -17.80 -8.55
CA LEU A 87 -13.26 -17.10 -7.60
C LEU A 87 -11.78 -17.46 -7.86
N PRO A 88 -10.89 -16.45 -7.93
CA PRO A 88 -9.47 -16.69 -8.18
C PRO A 88 -8.79 -17.40 -7.01
N GLY A 89 -9.37 -17.32 -5.81
CA GLY A 89 -8.88 -17.93 -4.58
C GLY A 89 -9.76 -17.53 -3.40
N ASP A 90 -9.24 -17.70 -2.18
CA ASP A 90 -9.96 -17.35 -0.95
C ASP A 90 -10.16 -15.83 -0.88
N PHE A 91 -11.39 -15.41 -0.63
CA PHE A 91 -11.70 -14.01 -0.36
C PHE A 91 -11.15 -13.60 1.01
N VAL A 92 -10.50 -12.43 1.06
CA VAL A 92 -9.77 -11.96 2.26
C VAL A 92 -10.42 -10.71 2.84
N ALA A 93 -10.60 -9.68 2.02
CA ALA A 93 -11.08 -8.39 2.48
C ALA A 93 -11.63 -7.55 1.34
N GLU A 94 -12.57 -6.69 1.69
CA GLU A 94 -12.82 -5.49 0.88
C GLU A 94 -11.79 -4.42 1.22
N CYS A 95 -11.31 -3.74 0.19
CA CYS A 95 -10.26 -2.73 0.25
C CYS A 95 -10.81 -1.42 -0.30
N LYS A 96 -10.90 -0.39 0.53
CA LYS A 96 -11.28 0.96 0.10
C LYS A 96 -10.05 1.87 0.08
N LEU A 97 -9.82 2.53 -1.06
CA LEU A 97 -8.78 3.55 -1.18
C LEU A 97 -9.36 4.90 -0.76
N SER A 98 -8.78 5.51 0.27
CA SER A 98 -9.19 6.83 0.76
C SER A 98 -8.58 7.96 -0.08
N GLN A 99 -9.12 9.17 0.04
CA GLN A 99 -8.60 10.35 -0.69
C GLN A 99 -7.17 10.73 -0.29
N ASP A 100 -6.76 10.40 0.92
CA ASP A 100 -5.38 10.57 1.38
C ASP A 100 -4.43 9.46 0.89
N MET A 101 -4.90 8.59 -0.01
CA MET A 101 -4.16 7.47 -0.60
C MET A 101 -3.73 6.39 0.39
N THR A 102 -4.40 6.29 1.54
CA THR A 102 -4.29 5.14 2.45
C THR A 102 -5.43 4.13 2.23
N TRP A 103 -5.10 2.85 2.43
CA TRP A 103 -6.06 1.75 2.28
C TRP A 103 -6.73 1.41 3.60
N LYS A 104 -8.05 1.21 3.55
CA LYS A 104 -8.86 0.66 4.64
C LYS A 104 -9.34 -0.72 4.25
N LEU A 105 -9.15 -1.69 5.13
CA LEU A 105 -9.52 -3.08 4.90
C LEU A 105 -10.66 -3.48 5.82
N ARG A 106 -11.67 -4.13 5.24
CA ARG A 106 -12.72 -4.84 5.96
C ARG A 106 -12.55 -6.33 5.66
N PHE A 107 -11.95 -7.05 6.60
CA PHE A 107 -11.74 -8.49 6.48
C PHE A 107 -13.06 -9.24 6.47
N ASP A 108 -13.09 -10.33 5.71
CA ASP A 108 -14.19 -11.27 5.74
C ASP A 108 -14.30 -11.92 7.13
N SER A 109 -15.51 -12.19 7.59
CA SER A 109 -15.72 -12.83 8.90
C SER A 109 -15.31 -14.30 8.91
N ASP A 110 -15.33 -14.96 7.76
CA ASP A 110 -15.11 -16.40 7.58
C ASP A 110 -13.79 -16.68 6.84
N LEU A 111 -12.70 -16.05 7.29
CA LEU A 111 -11.37 -16.32 6.75
C LEU A 111 -10.97 -17.77 6.99
N SER A 112 -10.53 -18.43 5.92
CA SER A 112 -9.90 -19.75 5.99
C SER A 112 -8.65 -19.72 6.88
N GLN A 113 -8.31 -20.86 7.49
CA GLN A 113 -7.11 -20.95 8.33
C GLN A 113 -5.85 -20.59 7.54
N LEU A 114 -5.77 -20.99 6.28
CA LEU A 114 -4.66 -20.66 5.38
C LEU A 114 -4.49 -19.15 5.22
N VAL A 115 -5.59 -18.40 5.05
CA VAL A 115 -5.55 -16.94 4.94
C VAL A 115 -5.15 -16.30 6.27
N ARG A 116 -5.67 -16.80 7.40
CA ARG A 116 -5.29 -16.31 8.74
C ARG A 116 -3.79 -16.47 8.97
N ASP A 117 -3.25 -17.64 8.68
CA ASP A 117 -1.82 -17.92 8.83
C ASP A 117 -0.98 -17.00 7.93
N ALA A 118 -1.41 -16.77 6.68
CA ALA A 118 -0.72 -15.86 5.76
C ALA A 118 -0.76 -14.40 6.24
N LEU A 119 -1.87 -13.94 6.83
CA LEU A 119 -1.98 -12.59 7.41
C LEU A 119 -1.07 -12.43 8.64
N VAL A 120 -1.00 -13.46 9.50
CA VAL A 120 -0.10 -13.48 10.66
C VAL A 120 1.35 -13.41 10.20
N MET A 121 1.76 -14.26 9.25
CA MET A 121 3.10 -14.23 8.67
C MET A 121 3.45 -12.87 8.07
N PHE A 122 2.49 -12.24 7.37
CA PHE A 122 2.68 -10.90 6.80
C PHE A 122 2.86 -9.84 7.90
N LEU A 123 2.04 -9.87 8.94
CA LEU A 123 2.14 -8.95 10.08
C LEU A 123 3.46 -9.13 10.84
N GLU A 124 3.90 -10.35 11.07
CA GLU A 124 5.19 -10.63 11.72
C GLU A 124 6.35 -10.10 10.89
N GLY A 125 6.36 -10.36 9.57
CA GLY A 125 7.38 -9.82 8.67
C GLY A 125 7.40 -8.29 8.64
N PHE A 126 6.21 -7.66 8.67
CA PHE A 126 6.08 -6.21 8.76
C PHE A 126 6.66 -5.66 10.08
N GLN A 127 6.34 -6.29 11.22
CA GLN A 127 6.86 -5.91 12.52
C GLN A 127 8.38 -6.11 12.63
N GLU A 128 8.91 -7.21 12.06
CA GLU A 128 10.35 -7.47 12.00
C GLU A 128 11.09 -6.44 11.15
N GLN A 129 10.55 -6.10 9.98
CA GLN A 129 11.12 -5.05 9.13
C GLN A 129 11.17 -3.72 9.89
N ALA A 130 10.07 -3.36 10.55
CA ALA A 130 9.98 -2.14 11.33
C ALA A 130 10.95 -2.10 12.52
N ALA A 131 11.14 -3.23 13.21
CA ALA A 131 12.09 -3.34 14.31
C ALA A 131 13.55 -3.18 13.87
N ARG A 132 13.85 -3.39 12.59
CA ARG A 132 15.19 -3.16 12.00
C ARG A 132 15.41 -1.72 11.55
N SER A 133 14.34 -0.93 11.35
CA SER A 133 14.43 0.46 10.93
C SER A 133 14.95 1.34 12.08
N GLN A 134 15.95 2.17 11.80
CA GLN A 134 16.55 3.08 12.79
C GLN A 134 15.83 4.43 12.83
N SER A 135 15.00 4.72 11.83
CA SER A 135 14.23 5.96 11.74
C SER A 135 12.86 5.72 11.14
N PHE A 136 11.95 6.67 11.38
CA PHE A 136 10.65 6.72 10.71
C PHE A 136 10.78 6.80 9.18
N ASP A 137 11.81 7.47 8.67
CA ASP A 137 12.02 7.60 7.23
C ASP A 137 12.39 6.26 6.58
N GLU A 138 13.18 5.43 7.28
CA GLU A 138 13.54 4.06 6.89
C GLU A 138 12.41 3.04 7.13
N LEU A 139 11.51 3.31 8.07
CA LEU A 139 10.33 2.49 8.30
C LEU A 139 9.38 2.56 7.12
N LEU A 140 9.14 3.77 6.60
CA LEU A 140 8.21 3.98 5.50
C LEU A 140 8.69 3.28 4.24
N PRO A 141 7.76 2.87 3.35
CA PRO A 141 8.12 2.15 2.14
C PRO A 141 8.95 3.09 1.27
N ASP A 142 10.26 2.87 1.26
CA ASP A 142 11.15 3.47 0.31
C ASP A 142 11.02 2.75 -1.02
N TYR A 143 11.38 3.49 -2.07
CA TYR A 143 11.37 3.04 -3.44
C TYR A 143 11.95 1.62 -3.58
N VAL A 144 11.10 0.63 -3.85
CA VAL A 144 11.52 -0.74 -4.20
C VAL A 144 11.56 -0.84 -5.71
N GLU A 145 12.76 -0.94 -6.30
CA GLU A 145 12.95 -1.04 -7.76
C GLU A 145 12.18 -2.20 -8.40
N SER A 146 11.99 -3.29 -7.66
CA SER A 146 11.27 -4.49 -8.14
C SER A 146 9.75 -4.33 -8.16
N LEU A 147 9.18 -3.28 -7.54
CA LEU A 147 7.73 -3.07 -7.58
C LEU A 147 7.27 -2.58 -8.97
N PRO A 148 6.10 -3.05 -9.45
CA PRO A 148 5.52 -2.49 -10.66
C PRO A 148 5.26 -0.99 -10.48
N TYR A 149 5.27 -0.26 -11.61
CA TYR A 149 5.26 1.21 -11.60
C TYR A 149 4.11 1.81 -10.77
N GLN A 150 2.91 1.22 -10.83
CA GLN A 150 1.76 1.73 -10.08
C GLN A 150 1.95 1.61 -8.57
N GLN A 151 2.44 0.47 -8.08
CA GLN A 151 2.73 0.23 -6.67
C GLN A 151 3.79 1.22 -6.16
N ARG A 152 4.80 1.56 -6.97
CA ARG A 152 5.80 2.58 -6.62
C ARG A 152 5.19 3.99 -6.46
N VAL A 153 4.28 4.36 -7.35
CA VAL A 153 3.56 5.64 -7.26
C VAL A 153 2.69 5.68 -6.00
N LEU A 154 1.97 4.59 -5.71
CA LEU A 154 1.12 4.50 -4.51
C LEU A 154 1.94 4.46 -3.22
N ALA A 155 3.07 3.77 -3.18
CA ALA A 155 3.98 3.77 -2.03
C ALA A 155 4.51 5.17 -1.73
N SER A 156 4.85 5.95 -2.78
CA SER A 156 5.26 7.35 -2.63
C SER A 156 4.12 8.22 -2.08
N ALA A 157 2.89 8.01 -2.56
CA ALA A 157 1.70 8.70 -2.06
C ALA A 157 1.42 8.39 -0.59
N LEU A 158 1.50 7.10 -0.22
CA LEU A 158 1.36 6.61 1.15
C LEU A 158 2.41 7.25 2.08
N LYS A 159 3.70 7.23 1.70
CA LYS A 159 4.78 7.88 2.45
C LYS A 159 4.49 9.36 2.67
N ARG A 160 4.03 10.08 1.65
CA ARG A 160 3.65 11.51 1.76
C ARG A 160 2.45 11.71 2.69
N SER A 161 1.44 10.86 2.59
CA SER A 161 0.22 10.90 3.41
C SER A 161 0.53 10.70 4.90
N LEU A 162 1.24 9.62 5.24
CA LEU A 162 1.60 9.30 6.62
C LEU A 162 2.46 10.40 7.24
N LYS A 163 3.51 10.85 6.55
CA LYS A 163 4.35 11.97 7.01
C LYS A 163 3.56 13.24 7.30
N HIS A 164 2.62 13.59 6.42
CA HIS A 164 1.86 14.81 6.58
C HIS A 164 0.83 14.69 7.69
N SER A 165 0.11 13.57 7.78
CA SER A 165 -0.87 13.30 8.83
C SER A 165 -0.26 13.31 10.24
N LEU A 166 0.90 12.66 10.43
CA LEU A 166 1.60 12.64 11.72
C LEU A 166 2.10 14.04 12.09
N ARG A 167 2.68 14.77 11.13
CA ARG A 167 3.11 16.15 11.36
C ARG A 167 1.94 17.06 11.78
N LEU A 168 0.77 16.92 11.16
CA LEU A 168 -0.43 17.65 11.54
C LEU A 168 -0.91 17.29 12.96
N ALA A 169 -0.66 16.06 13.41
CA ALA A 169 -0.95 15.61 14.77
C ALA A 169 0.12 16.04 15.80
N GLY A 170 1.20 16.71 15.37
CA GLY A 170 2.33 17.06 16.22
C GLY A 170 3.30 15.90 16.49
N ASP A 171 3.17 14.79 15.76
CA ASP A 171 4.07 13.64 15.81
C ASP A 171 5.12 13.75 14.69
N ASN A 172 6.39 13.56 15.03
CA ASN A 172 7.50 13.56 14.08
C ASN A 172 7.81 12.16 13.50
N GLY A 173 6.96 11.18 13.77
CA GLY A 173 7.09 9.77 13.35
C GLY A 173 7.62 8.84 14.43
N ILE A 174 8.08 9.37 15.56
CA ILE A 174 8.57 8.56 16.68
C ILE A 174 7.43 7.74 17.30
N GLY A 175 6.24 8.32 17.45
CA GLY A 175 5.09 7.62 18.02
C GLY A 175 4.67 6.43 17.17
N LEU A 176 4.67 6.58 15.85
CA LEU A 176 4.40 5.49 14.91
C LEU A 176 5.47 4.39 15.02
N LEU A 177 6.76 4.75 15.00
CA LEU A 177 7.86 3.79 15.13
C LEU A 177 7.73 2.99 16.43
N ALA A 178 7.45 3.67 17.55
CA ALA A 178 7.21 3.05 18.84
C ALA A 178 5.99 2.11 18.80
N ALA A 179 4.87 2.54 18.21
CA ALA A 179 3.67 1.72 18.09
C ALA A 179 3.92 0.41 17.31
N VAL A 180 4.79 0.44 16.29
CA VAL A 180 5.14 -0.77 15.52
C VAL A 180 6.03 -1.71 16.35
N VAL A 181 7.05 -1.15 17.02
CA VAL A 181 7.98 -1.92 17.87
C VAL A 181 7.26 -2.56 19.06
N GLU A 182 6.29 -1.85 19.65
CA GLU A 182 5.43 -2.35 20.72
C GLU A 182 4.38 -3.36 20.24
N ARG A 183 4.36 -3.70 18.94
CA ARG A 183 3.45 -4.67 18.32
C ARG A 183 1.98 -4.40 18.64
N ARG A 184 1.57 -3.13 18.59
CA ARG A 184 0.18 -2.72 18.89
C ARG A 184 -0.86 -3.20 17.89
N LEU A 185 -0.43 -3.82 16.78
CA LEU A 185 -1.30 -4.53 15.85
C LEU A 185 -1.30 -6.03 16.18
N SER A 186 -2.49 -6.60 16.29
CA SER A 186 -2.72 -8.04 16.46
C SER A 186 -3.86 -8.50 15.56
N ILE A 187 -3.71 -9.68 14.97
CA ILE A 187 -4.81 -10.39 14.29
C ILE A 187 -5.41 -11.35 15.33
N SER A 188 -6.67 -11.13 15.69
CA SER A 188 -7.44 -11.98 16.62
C SER A 188 -8.30 -13.00 15.89
#